data_AF-B3N1M4-F1
#
_entry.id   AF-B3N1M4-F1
#
_cell.length_a   1.000
_cell.length_b   1.000
_cell.length_c   1.000
_cell.angle_alpha   90.00
_cell.angle_beta   90.00
_cell.angle_gamma   90.00
#
_symmetry.space_group_name_H-M   'P 1'
#
loop_
_entity.id
_entity.type
_entity.pdbx_description
1 polymer ?
#
loop_
_entity_poly.entity_id
_entity_poly.type
_entity_poly.pdbx_seq_one_letter_code
_entity_poly.pdbx_strand_id
1 'polypeptide(L)' 'MNFSWLSVFILAIIAVAVSAGQCNAPFKKEGSNCVVDRIIRGECPAGSQYSAAINKCVYKD' A
#
# COMPACT_ATOMS: atom_id res chain seq x y z
N MET A 1 31.49 -18.89 -18.20
CA MET A 1 30.76 -17.60 -18.35
C MET A 1 30.15 -17.22 -17.01
N ASN A 2 30.51 -16.06 -16.48
CA ASN A 2 30.08 -15.61 -15.15
C ASN A 2 28.71 -14.90 -15.26
N PHE A 3 27.62 -15.57 -14.90
CA PHE A 3 26.25 -15.02 -14.90
C PHE A 3 25.97 -14.09 -13.71
N SER A 4 26.99 -13.68 -12.95
CA SER A 4 26.85 -12.79 -11.77
C SER A 4 26.22 -11.44 -12.07
N TRP A 5 26.24 -10.97 -13.33
CA TRP A 5 25.53 -9.74 -13.69
C TRP A 5 24.00 -9.94 -13.70
N LEU A 6 23.54 -11.14 -14.08
CA LEU A 6 22.13 -11.49 -14.16
C LEU A 6 21.51 -11.57 -12.74
N SER A 7 22.26 -12.05 -11.75
CA SER A 7 21.79 -12.05 -10.36
C SER A 7 21.61 -10.64 -9.80
N VAL A 8 22.58 -9.74 -10.03
CA VAL A 8 22.47 -8.33 -9.63
C VAL A 8 21.26 -7.66 -10.29
N PHE A 9 21.02 -7.98 -11.56
CA PHE A 9 19.86 -7.46 -12.30
C PHE A 9 18.53 -7.95 -11.71
N ILE A 10 18.42 -9.24 -11.39
CA ILE A 10 17.23 -9.82 -10.76
C ILE A 10 16.98 -9.21 -9.37
N LEU A 11 18.02 -9.07 -8.54
CA LEU A 11 17.90 -8.45 -7.22
C LEU A 11 17.42 -7.00 -7.29
N ALA A 12 17.89 -6.23 -8.27
CA ALA A 12 17.43 -4.86 -8.48
C ALA A 12 15.94 -4.78 -8.84
N ILE A 13 15.45 -5.69 -9.69
CA ILE A 13 14.03 -5.76 -10.06
C ILE A 13 13.17 -6.11 -8.85
N ILE A 14 13.61 -7.08 -8.03
CA ILE A 14 12.88 -7.49 -6.83
C ILE A 14 12.81 -6.32 -5.83
N ALA A 15 13.92 -5.62 -5.58
CA ALA A 15 13.96 -4.48 -4.66
C ALA A 15 12.96 -3.38 -5.05
N VAL A 16 12.85 -3.06 -6.35
CA VAL A 16 11.86 -2.10 -6.86
C VAL A 16 10.44 -2.60 -6.64
N ALA A 17 10.18 -3.89 -6.86
CA ALA A 17 8.86 -4.48 -6.65
C ALA A 17 8.40 -4.43 -5.17
N VAL A 18 9.30 -4.63 -4.20
CA VAL A 18 8.94 -4.55 -2.77
C VAL A 18 8.73 -3.11 -2.29
N SER A 19 9.33 -2.12 -2.95
CA SER A 19 9.19 -0.71 -2.59
C SER A 19 7.89 -0.06 -3.09
N ALA A 20 7.04 -0.79 -3.82
CA ALA A 20 5.82 -0.28 -4.43
C ALA A 20 4.66 -0.04 -3.42
N GLY A 21 4.89 0.80 -2.41
CA GLY A 21 3.86 1.38 -1.53
C GLY A 21 3.05 0.33 -0.79
N GLN A 22 3.64 -0.25 0.26
CA GLN A 22 2.97 -1.19 1.15
C GLN A 22 2.05 -0.40 2.08
N CYS A 23 0.75 -0.38 1.79
CA CYS A 23 -0.23 0.08 2.78
C CYS A 23 -0.21 -0.89 3.97
N ASN A 24 -0.11 -0.37 5.19
CA ASN A 24 -0.18 -1.20 6.39
C ASN A 24 -1.57 -1.82 6.51
N ALA A 25 -1.65 -3.11 6.87
CA ALA A 25 -2.93 -3.74 7.18
C ALA A 25 -3.61 -2.99 8.34
N PRO A 26 -4.94 -2.74 8.30
CA PRO A 26 -5.94 -3.27 7.37
C PRO A 26 -6.15 -2.46 6.07
N PHE A 27 -5.32 -1.45 5.78
CA PHE A 27 -5.47 -0.59 4.61
C PHE A 27 -5.00 -1.29 3.33
N LYS A 28 -5.80 -1.16 2.27
CA LYS A 28 -5.50 -1.62 0.92
C LYS A 28 -5.13 -0.42 0.04
N LYS A 29 -4.20 -0.61 -0.88
CA LYS A 29 -3.86 0.42 -1.85
C LYS A 29 -4.96 0.54 -2.91
N GLU A 30 -5.59 1.69 -3.00
CA GLU A 30 -6.58 2.01 -4.03
C GLU A 30 -6.14 3.32 -4.72
N GLY A 31 -5.55 3.17 -5.91
CA GLY A 31 -4.88 4.27 -6.62
C GLY A 31 -3.61 4.75 -5.88
N SER A 32 -3.56 6.04 -5.57
CA SER A 32 -2.48 6.67 -4.81
C SER A 32 -2.69 6.63 -3.29
N ASN A 33 -3.85 6.17 -2.81
CA ASN A 33 -4.24 6.26 -1.41
C ASN A 33 -4.29 4.88 -0.76
N CYS A 34 -3.98 4.81 0.52
CA CYS A 34 -4.24 3.63 1.35
C CYS A 34 -5.61 3.76 1.98
N VAL A 35 -6.52 2.84 1.68
CA VAL A 35 -7.93 2.93 2.08
C VAL A 35 -8.43 1.66 2.74
N VAL A 36 -9.43 1.80 3.61
CA VAL A 36 -10.11 0.67 4.26
C VAL A 36 -11.61 0.95 4.30
N ASP A 37 -12.40 -0.11 4.22
CA ASP A 37 -13.85 0.02 4.36
C ASP A 37 -14.20 0.49 5.78
N ARG A 38 -15.18 1.40 5.82
CA ARG A 38 -15.77 1.85 7.07
C ARG A 38 -16.42 0.67 7.79
N ILE A 39 -16.11 0.50 9.07
CA ILE A 39 -16.85 -0.45 9.92
C ILE A 39 -18.29 0.05 10.06
N ILE A 40 -19.28 -0.80 9.79
CA ILE A 40 -20.72 -0.47 9.69
C ILE A 40 -21.27 0.27 10.94
N ARG A 41 -20.57 0.17 12.08
CA ARG A 41 -20.95 0.78 13.36
C ARG A 41 -19.79 1.48 14.07
N GLY A 42 -18.70 1.79 13.38
CA GLY A 42 -17.50 2.36 14.01
C GLY A 42 -16.92 3.55 13.26
N GLU A 43 -16.12 4.33 13.98
CA GLU A 43 -15.28 5.37 13.38
C GLU A 43 -14.16 4.75 12.54
N CYS A 44 -13.59 5.54 11.63
CA CYS A 44 -12.44 5.10 10.84
C CYS A 44 -11.27 4.72 11.76
N PRO A 45 -10.49 3.69 11.41
CA PRO A 45 -9.32 3.28 12.21
C PRO A 45 -8.32 4.42 12.40
N ALA A 46 -7.54 4.38 13.49
CA ALA A 46 -6.61 5.44 13.86
C ALA A 46 -5.65 5.80 12.71
N GLY A 47 -5.40 7.09 12.53
CA GLY A 47 -4.58 7.61 11.42
C GLY A 47 -5.31 7.62 10.08
N SER A 48 -6.62 7.38 10.04
CA SER A 48 -7.41 7.50 8.81
C SER A 48 -8.60 8.42 8.97
N GLN A 49 -9.01 9.03 7.85
CA GLN A 49 -10.11 9.97 7.79
C GLN A 49 -11.16 9.47 6.79
N TYR A 50 -12.43 9.55 7.16
CA TYR A 50 -13.51 9.19 6.25
C TYR A 50 -13.56 10.15 5.06
N SER A 51 -13.51 9.60 3.85
CA SER A 51 -13.74 10.34 2.62
C SER A 51 -15.10 9.97 2.05
N ALA A 52 -16.03 10.94 2.05
CA ALA A 52 -17.36 10.76 1.47
C ALA A 52 -17.31 10.52 -0.06
N ALA A 53 -16.26 11.01 -0.74
CA ALA A 53 -16.11 10.89 -2.19
C ALA A 53 -15.94 9.43 -2.66
N ILE A 54 -15.23 8.62 -1.88
CA ILE A 54 -15.00 7.18 -2.17
C ILE A 54 -15.70 6.27 -1.17
N ASN A 55 -16.47 6.84 -0.24
CA ASN A 55 -17.19 6.13 0.81
C ASN A 55 -16.30 5.17 1.64
N LYS A 56 -15.03 5.53 1.82
CA LYS A 56 -14.00 4.72 2.49
C LYS A 56 -13.17 5.59 3.43
N CYS A 57 -12.49 4.94 4.38
CA CYS A 57 -11.52 5.58 5.27
C CYS A 57 -10.16 5.63 4.57
N VAL A 58 -9.60 6.84 4.40
CA VAL A 58 -8.30 7.07 3.77
C VAL A 58 -7.25 7.27 4.85
N TYR A 59 -6.18 6.48 4.83
CA TYR A 59 -5.02 6.66 5.70
C TYR A 59 -4.35 7.99 5.40
N LYS A 60 -4.08 8.74 6.46
CA LYS A 60 -3.36 10.00 6.43
C LYS A 60 -2.00 9.69 7.03
N ASP A 61 -0.99 9.53 6.18
CA ASP A 61 0.41 9.45 6.60
C ASP A 61 0.80 10.66 7.46
#